data_AF-A0A968Q255-F1
#
_entry.id   AF-A0A968Q255-F1
#
_cell.length_a   1.000
_cell.length_b   1.000
_cell.length_c   1.000
_cell.angle_alpha   90.00
_cell.angle_beta   90.00
_cell.angle_gamma   90.00
#
_symmetry.space_group_name_H-M   'P 1'
#
loop_
_entity.id
_entity.type
_entity.pdbx_description
1 polymer ?
#
loop_
_entity_poly.entity_id
_entity_poly.type
_entity_poly.pdbx_seq_one_letter_code
_entity_poly.pdbx_strand_id
1 'polypeptide(L)'
;MTTSFDLISVFAVLIAAQTLGQLSQNWANFWDDRVTWQDREIAQRLAIFILIPIGVLLHEIGHSLATWEVGGTVTTFQWRFYWGFMIPSGNFTSAESWWISFSGNLVSIILGLLPIAFIPYVRKRIVGEVLYFFVCAELVYALVGYPILSFGLQGGRLGKNLRLFGAALCINNSSLPRNFAMGIMAVISQSKSDLLAISSQLSYSNHMGKIKI
;
A
#
# COMPACT_ATOMS: atom_id res chain seq x y z
N MET A 1 -9.52 20.80 12.10
CA MET A 1 -8.06 20.77 12.30
C MET A 1 -7.46 19.92 11.20
N THR A 2 -6.58 20.46 10.38
CA THR A 2 -5.80 19.70 9.39
C THR A 2 -4.67 18.97 10.11
N THR A 3 -4.55 17.68 9.86
CA THR A 3 -3.49 16.83 10.41
C THR A 3 -2.30 16.79 9.45
N SER A 4 -1.11 16.38 9.93
CA SER A 4 0.04 16.16 9.04
C SER A 4 -0.26 15.15 7.93
N PHE A 5 -1.18 14.21 8.16
CA PHE A 5 -1.65 13.26 7.15
C PHE A 5 -2.48 13.92 6.05
N ASP A 6 -3.25 14.96 6.36
CA ASP A 6 -3.99 15.71 5.33
C ASP A 6 -3.04 16.40 4.36
N LEU A 7 -1.90 16.91 4.83
CA LEU A 7 -0.86 17.49 3.96
C LEU A 7 -0.27 16.41 3.04
N ILE A 8 0.06 15.24 3.58
CA ILE A 8 0.57 14.10 2.80
C ILE A 8 -0.45 13.71 1.73
N SER A 9 -1.73 13.58 2.09
CA SER A 9 -2.80 13.28 1.13
C SER A 9 -2.90 14.33 0.03
N VAL A 10 -2.81 15.63 0.36
CA VAL A 10 -2.85 16.70 -0.65
C VAL A 10 -1.68 16.59 -1.63
N PHE A 11 -0.45 16.44 -1.13
CA PHE A 11 0.71 16.24 -2.01
C PHE A 11 0.55 15.01 -2.89
N ALA A 12 0.05 13.92 -2.31
CA ALA A 12 -0.11 12.68 -3.04
C ALA A 12 -1.23 12.74 -4.09
N VAL A 13 -2.29 13.51 -3.85
CA VAL A 13 -3.31 13.83 -4.88
C VAL A 13 -2.71 14.63 -6.03
N LEU A 14 -1.83 15.59 -5.75
CA LEU A 14 -1.15 16.34 -6.82
C LEU A 14 -0.25 15.42 -7.67
N ILE A 15 0.49 14.52 -7.03
CA ILE A 15 1.32 13.52 -7.73
C ILE A 15 0.44 12.53 -8.52
N ALA A 16 -0.69 12.11 -7.97
CA ALA A 16 -1.67 11.27 -8.64
C ALA A 16 -2.20 11.95 -9.91
N ALA A 17 -2.62 13.22 -9.81
CA ALA A 17 -3.10 14.01 -10.94
C ALA A 17 -2.02 14.19 -12.02
N GLN A 18 -0.78 14.49 -11.62
CA GLN A 18 0.35 14.56 -12.54
C GLN A 18 0.60 13.22 -13.25
N THR A 19 0.54 12.11 -12.52
CA THR A 19 0.74 10.75 -13.06
C THR A 19 -0.34 10.42 -14.09
N LEU A 20 -1.60 10.74 -13.80
CA LEU A 20 -2.70 10.56 -14.75
C LEU A 20 -2.55 11.45 -15.99
N GLY A 21 -2.07 12.68 -15.83
CA GLY A 21 -1.74 13.57 -16.96
C GLY A 21 -0.64 12.99 -17.86
N GLN A 22 0.45 12.47 -17.26
CA GLN A 22 1.53 11.82 -17.99
C GLN A 22 1.06 10.54 -18.71
N LEU A 23 0.24 9.73 -18.04
CA LEU A 23 -0.37 8.53 -18.63
C LEU A 23 -1.27 8.89 -19.81
N SER A 24 -2.09 9.93 -19.69
CA SER A 24 -2.97 10.39 -20.77
C SER A 24 -2.19 10.87 -21.99
N GLN A 25 -1.10 11.62 -21.79
CA GLN A 25 -0.24 12.09 -22.87
C GLN A 25 0.52 10.97 -23.58
N ASN A 26 0.83 9.88 -22.86
CA ASN A 26 1.60 8.73 -23.38
C ASN A 26 0.74 7.47 -23.55
N TRP A 27 -0.58 7.61 -23.66
CA TRP A 27 -1.53 6.50 -23.58
C TRP A 27 -1.21 5.37 -24.57
N ALA A 28 -1.00 5.70 -25.85
CA ALA A 28 -0.73 4.70 -26.88
C ALA A 28 0.58 3.92 -26.63
N ASN A 29 1.61 4.61 -26.14
CA ASN A 29 2.92 4.00 -25.85
C ASN A 29 2.83 3.11 -24.59
N PHE A 30 2.17 3.60 -23.53
CA PHE A 30 2.04 2.86 -22.28
C PHE A 30 1.32 1.51 -22.44
N TRP A 31 0.36 1.42 -23.37
CA TRP A 31 -0.42 0.21 -23.65
C TRP A 31 0.13 -0.67 -24.79
N ASP A 32 1.30 -0.32 -25.33
CA ASP A 32 1.98 -1.14 -26.33
C ASP A 32 2.57 -2.42 -25.70
N ASP A 33 3.16 -3.30 -26.51
CA ASP A 33 3.71 -4.58 -26.04
C ASP A 33 5.15 -4.46 -25.51
N ARG A 34 5.76 -3.27 -25.58
CA ARG A 34 7.15 -2.99 -25.19
C ARG A 34 7.18 -2.16 -23.92
N VAL A 35 7.36 -2.83 -22.78
CA VAL A 35 7.56 -2.13 -21.50
C VAL A 35 8.93 -1.45 -21.47
N THR A 36 8.91 -0.12 -21.52
CA THR A 36 10.10 0.72 -21.36
C THR A 36 10.35 1.06 -19.88
N TRP A 37 11.47 1.73 -19.60
CA TRP A 37 11.78 2.21 -18.26
C TRP A 37 10.80 3.29 -17.80
N GLN A 38 10.37 4.15 -18.72
CA GLN A 38 9.39 5.21 -18.49
C GLN A 38 8.01 4.61 -18.15
N ASP A 39 7.60 3.55 -18.84
CA ASP A 39 6.33 2.88 -18.54
C ASP A 39 6.33 2.26 -17.14
N ARG A 40 7.47 1.70 -16.72
CA ARG A 40 7.62 1.15 -15.35
C ARG A 40 7.51 2.23 -14.28
N GLU A 41 8.07 3.41 -14.51
CA GLU A 41 7.93 4.55 -13.59
C GLU A 41 6.47 4.99 -13.47
N ILE A 42 5.76 5.11 -14.59
CA ILE A 42 4.32 5.42 -14.61
C ILE A 42 3.52 4.31 -13.92
N ALA A 43 3.82 3.04 -14.20
CA ALA A 43 3.16 1.90 -13.58
C ALA A 43 3.32 1.87 -12.06
N GLN A 44 4.54 2.10 -11.56
CA GLN A 44 4.82 2.20 -10.14
C GLN A 44 4.05 3.36 -9.50
N ARG A 45 4.01 4.52 -10.15
CA ARG A 45 3.24 5.67 -9.66
C ARG A 45 1.75 5.41 -9.67
N LEU A 46 1.20 4.73 -10.68
CA LEU A 46 -0.21 4.33 -10.69
C LEU A 46 -0.52 3.39 -9.52
N ALA A 47 0.33 2.39 -9.29
CA ALA A 47 0.17 1.50 -8.15
C ALA A 47 0.14 2.26 -6.82
N ILE A 48 1.13 3.10 -6.55
CA ILE A 48 1.27 3.80 -5.27
C ILE A 48 0.24 4.93 -5.12
N PHE A 49 0.07 5.77 -6.15
CA PHE A 49 -0.69 7.01 -6.04
C PHE A 49 -2.16 6.91 -6.43
N ILE A 50 -2.56 5.82 -7.07
CA ILE A 50 -3.96 5.58 -7.45
C ILE A 50 -4.49 4.32 -6.77
N LEU A 51 -3.82 3.18 -6.95
CA LEU A 51 -4.36 1.89 -6.48
C LEU A 51 -4.29 1.74 -4.95
N ILE A 52 -3.23 2.18 -4.27
CA ILE A 52 -3.17 2.12 -2.80
C ILE A 52 -4.28 2.96 -2.14
N PRO A 53 -4.58 4.21 -2.54
CA PRO A 53 -5.74 4.93 -2.02
C PRO A 53 -7.08 4.21 -2.21
N ILE A 54 -7.25 3.48 -3.32
CA ILE A 54 -8.42 2.62 -3.54
C ILE A 54 -8.38 1.44 -2.57
N GLY A 55 -7.22 0.83 -2.33
CA GLY A 55 -7.01 -0.19 -1.30
C GLY A 55 -7.42 0.30 0.10
N VAL A 56 -7.01 1.50 0.48
CA VAL A 56 -7.41 2.15 1.74
C VAL A 56 -8.93 2.36 1.81
N LEU A 57 -9.57 2.77 0.71
CA LEU A 57 -11.03 2.88 0.68
C LEU A 57 -11.70 1.53 0.93
N LEU A 58 -11.24 0.48 0.25
CA LEU A 58 -11.77 -0.87 0.38
C LEU A 58 -11.51 -1.46 1.78
N HIS A 59 -10.39 -1.12 2.40
CA HIS A 59 -10.07 -1.45 3.78
C HIS A 59 -11.13 -0.92 4.75
N GLU A 60 -11.46 0.37 4.67
CA GLU A 60 -12.50 0.98 5.52
C GLU A 60 -13.90 0.40 5.22
N ILE A 61 -14.16 0.05 3.96
CA ILE A 61 -15.38 -0.67 3.57
C ILE A 61 -15.42 -2.05 4.24
N GLY A 62 -14.29 -2.77 4.33
CA GLY A 62 -14.19 -4.04 5.05
C GLY A 62 -14.59 -3.93 6.52
N HIS A 63 -14.12 -2.90 7.22
CA HIS A 63 -14.58 -2.58 8.58
C HIS A 63 -16.10 -2.32 8.63
N SER A 64 -16.60 -1.54 7.68
CA SER A 64 -18.01 -1.15 7.60
C SER A 64 -18.93 -2.35 7.36
N LEU A 65 -18.56 -3.24 6.44
CA LEU A 65 -19.29 -4.47 6.15
C LEU A 65 -19.33 -5.39 7.37
N ALA A 66 -18.20 -5.61 8.04
CA ALA A 66 -18.15 -6.40 9.26
C ALA A 66 -19.00 -5.80 10.39
N THR A 67 -19.06 -4.46 10.47
CA THR A 67 -19.92 -3.76 11.45
C THR A 67 -21.40 -4.02 11.18
N TRP A 68 -21.83 -3.95 9.92
CA TRP A 68 -23.21 -4.25 9.55
C TRP A 68 -23.56 -5.74 9.71
N GLU A 69 -22.60 -6.63 9.42
CA GLU A 69 -22.76 -8.08 9.58
C GLU A 69 -23.11 -8.47 11.02
N VAL A 70 -22.49 -7.82 12.01
CA VAL A 70 -22.76 -8.07 13.44
C VAL A 70 -23.88 -7.19 14.02
N GLY A 71 -24.71 -6.59 13.15
CA GLY A 71 -25.88 -5.79 13.57
C GLY A 71 -25.56 -4.38 14.06
N GLY A 72 -24.33 -3.90 13.87
CA GLY A 72 -23.93 -2.52 14.17
C GLY A 72 -24.30 -1.53 13.07
N THR A 73 -23.96 -0.27 13.31
CA THR A 73 -24.11 0.83 12.35
C THR A 73 -22.80 1.61 12.22
N VAL A 74 -22.57 2.23 11.07
CA VAL A 74 -21.42 3.12 10.85
C VAL A 74 -21.91 4.55 10.98
N THR A 75 -21.54 5.23 12.06
CA THR A 75 -22.01 6.61 12.33
C THR A 75 -21.17 7.65 11.61
N THR A 76 -19.93 7.31 11.26
CA THR A 76 -19.02 8.17 10.52
C THR A 76 -18.17 7.31 9.61
N PHE A 77 -18.06 7.72 8.36
CA PHE A 77 -17.13 7.16 7.38
C PHE A 77 -16.37 8.32 6.75
N GLN A 78 -15.04 8.27 6.81
CA GLN A 78 -14.18 9.29 6.25
C GLN A 78 -13.07 8.61 5.46
N TRP A 79 -13.02 8.90 4.16
CA TRP A 79 -11.91 8.51 3.31
C TRP A 79 -11.18 9.77 2.84
N ARG A 80 -9.90 9.85 3.19
CA ARG A 80 -9.02 11.00 2.93
C ARG A 80 -7.86 10.59 2.03
N PHE A 81 -8.17 9.74 1.05
CA PHE A 81 -7.26 9.21 0.03
C PHE A 81 -6.23 8.22 0.61
N TYR A 82 -5.21 8.69 1.32
CA TYR A 82 -4.14 7.84 1.89
C TYR A 82 -4.39 7.33 3.29
N TRP A 83 -5.46 7.79 3.91
CA TRP A 83 -5.92 7.31 5.19
C TRP A 83 -7.43 7.46 5.24
N GLY A 84 -8.05 6.70 6.12
CA GLY A 84 -9.46 6.80 6.40
C GLY A 84 -9.72 6.39 7.84
N PHE A 85 -10.97 6.51 8.21
CA PHE A 85 -11.48 5.86 9.41
C PHE A 85 -13.00 5.71 9.26
N MET A 86 -13.51 4.72 9.97
CA MET A 86 -14.92 4.56 10.24
C MET A 86 -15.15 4.49 11.75
N ILE A 87 -16.34 4.90 12.21
CA ILE A 87 -16.74 4.78 13.62
C ILE A 87 -17.90 3.79 13.70
N PRO A 88 -17.69 2.59 14.25
CA PRO A 88 -18.76 1.64 14.49
C PRO A 88 -19.58 2.05 15.72
N SER A 89 -20.89 1.78 15.68
CA SER A 89 -21.83 2.07 16.76
C SER A 89 -22.76 0.87 16.95
N GLY A 90 -22.81 0.36 18.17
CA GLY A 90 -23.55 -0.84 18.54
C GLY A 90 -23.03 -1.40 19.86
N ASN A 91 -23.72 -2.41 20.39
CA ASN A 91 -23.27 -3.16 21.56
C ASN A 91 -22.52 -4.41 21.09
N PHE A 92 -21.21 -4.30 20.92
CA PHE A 92 -20.39 -5.39 20.42
C PHE A 92 -19.77 -6.21 21.56
N THR A 93 -19.84 -7.53 21.44
CA THR A 93 -19.01 -8.45 22.21
C THR A 93 -17.54 -8.29 21.84
N SER A 94 -16.64 -8.85 22.67
CA SER A 94 -15.20 -8.81 22.38
C SER A 94 -14.85 -9.50 21.05
N ALA A 95 -15.57 -10.57 20.68
CA ALA A 95 -15.34 -11.30 19.44
C ALA A 95 -15.76 -10.47 18.22
N GLU A 96 -16.93 -9.83 18.26
CA GLU A 96 -17.42 -8.95 17.19
C GLU A 96 -16.52 -7.72 17.02
N SER A 97 -16.09 -7.13 18.13
CA SER A 97 -15.16 -5.99 18.12
C SER A 97 -13.80 -6.33 17.50
N TRP A 98 -13.28 -7.52 17.82
CA TRP A 98 -12.08 -8.07 17.17
C TRP A 98 -12.30 -8.30 15.67
N TRP A 99 -13.44 -8.90 15.30
CA TRP A 99 -13.79 -9.16 13.91
C TRP A 99 -13.87 -7.88 13.08
N ILE A 100 -14.58 -6.86 13.59
CA ILE A 100 -14.65 -5.54 12.97
C ILE A 100 -13.24 -4.96 12.80
N SER A 101 -12.39 -5.02 13.83
CA SER A 101 -11.03 -4.45 13.78
C SER A 101 -10.08 -5.23 12.85
N PHE A 102 -10.35 -6.51 12.62
CA PHE A 102 -9.55 -7.36 11.74
C PHE A 102 -9.98 -7.25 10.26
N SER A 103 -11.25 -7.04 9.98
CA SER A 103 -11.81 -7.19 8.63
C SER A 103 -11.22 -6.24 7.59
N GLY A 104 -10.91 -4.98 7.94
CA GLY A 104 -10.24 -4.05 7.02
C GLY A 104 -8.84 -4.56 6.62
N ASN A 105 -8.05 -5.01 7.59
CA ASN A 105 -6.74 -5.63 7.33
C ASN A 105 -6.87 -6.89 6.49
N LEU A 106 -7.87 -7.72 6.75
CA LEU A 106 -8.16 -8.90 5.94
C LEU A 106 -8.46 -8.52 4.48
N VAL A 107 -9.26 -7.48 4.24
CA VAL A 107 -9.52 -6.97 2.89
C VAL A 107 -8.23 -6.52 2.20
N SER A 108 -7.37 -5.74 2.87
CA SER A 108 -6.07 -5.34 2.31
C SER A 108 -5.17 -6.54 2.00
N ILE A 109 -5.10 -7.55 2.88
CA ILE A 109 -4.34 -8.78 2.62
C ILE A 109 -4.89 -9.50 1.40
N ILE A 110 -6.22 -9.63 1.28
CA ILE A 110 -6.86 -10.24 0.10
C ILE A 110 -6.53 -9.43 -1.15
N LEU A 111 -6.60 -8.10 -1.10
CA LEU A 111 -6.25 -7.23 -2.23
C LEU A 111 -4.78 -7.34 -2.63
N GLY A 112 -3.87 -7.60 -1.69
CA GLY A 112 -2.47 -7.87 -1.98
C GLY A 112 -2.20 -9.28 -2.53
N LEU A 113 -2.92 -10.30 -2.06
CA LEU A 113 -2.71 -11.69 -2.49
C LEU A 113 -3.44 -12.05 -3.78
N LEU A 114 -4.65 -11.51 -3.98
CA LEU A 114 -5.51 -11.86 -5.11
C LEU A 114 -4.84 -11.57 -6.46
N PRO A 115 -4.22 -10.40 -6.70
CA PRO A 115 -3.55 -10.13 -7.98
C PRO A 115 -2.37 -11.07 -8.26
N ILE A 116 -1.71 -11.62 -7.24
CA ILE A 116 -0.63 -12.62 -7.44
C ILE A 116 -1.15 -13.82 -8.22
N ALA A 117 -2.35 -14.30 -7.88
CA ALA A 117 -2.99 -15.41 -8.58
C ALA A 117 -3.34 -15.04 -10.03
N PHE A 118 -3.60 -13.76 -10.34
CA PHE A 118 -4.02 -13.29 -11.65
C PHE A 118 -2.87 -12.88 -12.58
N ILE A 119 -1.72 -12.45 -12.05
CA ILE A 119 -0.56 -11.99 -12.83
C ILE A 119 -0.18 -12.96 -13.98
N PRO A 120 -0.11 -14.29 -13.79
CA PRO A 120 0.22 -15.23 -14.88
C PRO A 120 -0.77 -15.23 -16.05
N TYR A 121 -2.00 -14.77 -15.83
CA TYR A 121 -3.08 -14.74 -16.83
C TYR A 121 -3.21 -13.38 -17.53
N VAL A 122 -2.42 -12.39 -17.12
CA VAL A 122 -2.47 -11.04 -17.70
C VAL A 122 -1.77 -11.05 -19.06
N ARG A 123 -2.53 -10.71 -20.12
CA ARG A 123 -2.00 -10.66 -21.50
C ARG A 123 -1.03 -9.50 -21.75
N LYS A 124 -1.29 -8.34 -21.14
CA LYS A 124 -0.52 -7.11 -21.36
C LYS A 124 0.54 -6.97 -20.28
N ARG A 125 1.82 -7.00 -20.69
CA ARG A 125 2.96 -6.96 -19.77
C ARG A 125 2.91 -5.76 -18.82
N ILE A 126 2.49 -4.58 -19.30
CA ILE A 126 2.38 -3.38 -18.46
C ILE A 126 1.37 -3.53 -17.32
N VAL A 127 0.26 -4.25 -17.54
CA VAL A 127 -0.73 -4.53 -16.48
C VAL A 127 -0.11 -5.43 -15.43
N GLY A 128 0.70 -6.42 -15.84
CA GLY A 128 1.47 -7.26 -14.92
C GLY A 128 2.41 -6.45 -14.03
N GLU A 129 3.09 -5.44 -14.59
CA GLU A 129 3.98 -4.53 -13.84
C GLU A 129 3.19 -3.65 -12.86
N VAL A 130 2.05 -3.08 -13.26
CA VAL A 130 1.17 -2.30 -12.36
C VAL A 130 0.69 -3.17 -11.19
N LEU A 131 0.19 -4.38 -11.48
CA LEU A 131 -0.27 -5.31 -10.46
C LEU A 131 0.86 -5.73 -9.53
N TYR A 132 2.06 -6.01 -10.07
CA TYR A 132 3.22 -6.35 -9.26
C TYR A 132 3.58 -5.24 -8.26
N PHE A 133 3.68 -3.99 -8.72
CA PHE A 133 3.95 -2.87 -7.81
C PHE A 133 2.83 -2.67 -6.78
N PHE A 134 1.58 -2.83 -7.18
CA PHE A 134 0.44 -2.74 -6.27
C PHE A 134 0.50 -3.82 -5.18
N VAL A 135 0.73 -5.09 -5.55
CA VAL A 135 0.89 -6.21 -4.62
C VAL A 135 1.98 -5.92 -3.60
N CYS A 136 3.17 -5.51 -4.07
CA CYS A 136 4.29 -5.22 -3.18
C CYS A 136 3.95 -4.10 -2.20
N ALA A 137 3.37 -3.00 -2.68
CA ALA A 137 3.02 -1.86 -1.85
C ALA A 137 1.90 -2.19 -0.85
N GLU A 138 0.83 -2.86 -1.30
CA GLU A 138 -0.33 -3.21 -0.47
C GLU A 138 0.05 -4.22 0.62
N LEU A 139 0.82 -5.27 0.29
CA LEU A 139 1.27 -6.26 1.27
C LEU A 139 2.25 -5.68 2.29
N VAL A 140 3.19 -4.81 1.86
CA VAL A 140 4.06 -4.11 2.81
C VAL A 140 3.25 -3.21 3.72
N TYR A 141 2.26 -2.49 3.18
CA TYR A 141 1.39 -1.65 3.99
C TYR A 141 0.58 -2.46 5.01
N ALA A 142 -0.09 -3.52 4.56
CA ALA A 142 -0.97 -4.35 5.40
C ALA A 142 -0.23 -5.19 6.44
N LEU A 143 0.90 -5.81 6.06
CA LEU A 143 1.61 -6.76 6.93
C LEU A 143 2.70 -6.12 7.79
N VAL A 144 3.21 -4.95 7.40
CA VAL A 144 4.33 -4.29 8.09
C VAL A 144 3.93 -2.90 8.54
N GLY A 145 3.44 -2.06 7.63
CA GLY A 145 3.09 -0.67 7.91
C GLY A 145 2.06 -0.57 9.03
N TYR A 146 0.94 -1.27 8.90
CA TYR A 146 -0.17 -1.21 9.85
C TYR A 146 0.21 -1.76 11.24
N PRO A 147 0.82 -2.95 11.38
CA PRO A 147 1.29 -3.41 12.69
C PRO A 147 2.26 -2.45 13.37
N ILE A 148 3.21 -1.87 12.64
CA ILE A 148 4.17 -0.90 13.20
C ILE A 148 3.45 0.36 13.69
N LEU A 149 2.52 0.90 12.90
CA LEU A 149 1.73 2.06 13.30
C LEU A 149 0.88 1.74 14.54
N SER A 150 0.24 0.57 14.58
CA SER A 150 -0.56 0.12 15.71
C SER A 150 0.27 -0.01 17.00
N PHE A 151 1.45 -0.64 16.94
CA PHE A 151 2.34 -0.77 18.10
C PHE A 151 2.99 0.55 18.52
N GLY A 152 3.46 1.34 17.55
CA GLY A 152 4.17 2.60 17.80
C GLY A 152 3.28 3.67 18.45
N LEU A 153 1.99 3.66 18.12
CA LEU A 153 1.02 4.62 18.66
C LEU A 153 0.51 4.26 20.06
N GLN A 154 0.62 2.99 20.47
CA GLN A 154 0.23 2.54 21.82
C GLN A 154 1.26 2.89 22.92
N GLY A 155 2.52 3.15 22.57
CA GLY A 155 3.62 3.26 23.56
C GLY A 155 4.00 4.67 24.05
N GLY A 156 3.41 5.76 23.54
CA GLY A 156 3.96 7.12 23.73
C GLY A 156 3.00 8.19 24.27
N ARG A 157 3.56 9.20 24.98
CA ARG A 157 2.85 10.41 25.49
C ARG A 157 2.27 11.31 24.38
N LEU A 158 2.63 11.05 23.11
CA LEU A 158 2.00 11.57 21.88
C LEU A 158 0.64 10.93 21.55
N GLY A 159 0.32 9.77 22.16
CA GLY A 159 -0.94 9.05 21.99
C GLY A 159 -2.16 9.73 22.61
N LYS A 160 -2.04 10.95 23.16
CA LYS A 160 -3.17 11.75 23.66
C LYS A 160 -3.79 12.68 22.61
N ASN A 161 -3.01 13.19 21.66
CA ASN A 161 -3.53 13.99 20.54
C ASN A 161 -3.84 13.13 19.29
N LEU A 162 -3.29 11.92 19.22
CA LEU A 162 -3.71 10.87 18.28
C LEU A 162 -4.87 10.00 18.81
N ARG A 163 -5.61 10.46 19.84
CA ARG A 163 -6.79 9.77 20.38
C ARG A 163 -7.96 9.67 19.41
N LEU A 164 -7.95 10.45 18.33
CA LEU A 164 -8.88 10.31 17.20
C LEU A 164 -8.49 9.18 16.24
N PHE A 165 -7.24 8.71 16.27
CA PHE A 165 -6.76 7.62 15.41
C PHE A 165 -6.89 6.23 16.08
N GLY A 166 -6.95 6.19 17.42
CA GLY A 166 -7.07 4.95 18.20
C GLY A 166 -8.47 4.63 18.75
N ALA A 167 -9.45 5.53 18.62
CA ALA A 167 -10.80 5.31 19.16
C ALA A 167 -11.64 4.30 18.35
N ALA A 168 -11.22 4.00 17.11
CA ALA A 168 -11.82 2.96 16.25
C ALA A 168 -11.01 1.65 16.22
N LEU A 169 -9.88 1.58 16.94
CA LEU A 169 -9.04 0.39 17.06
C LEU A 169 -9.29 -0.26 18.43
N CYS A 170 -10.26 -1.16 18.47
CA CYS A 170 -10.70 -1.77 19.70
C CYS A 170 -9.65 -2.70 20.35
N ILE A 171 -9.41 -2.43 21.62
CA ILE A 171 -9.43 -3.38 22.75
C ILE A 171 -8.34 -4.48 22.77
N ASN A 172 -7.28 -4.16 23.53
CA ASN A 172 -6.73 -4.95 24.65
C ASN A 172 -6.31 -6.42 24.38
N ASN A 173 -5.00 -6.71 24.28
CA ASN A 173 -4.21 -7.51 25.25
C ASN A 173 -2.82 -7.89 24.67
N SER A 174 -1.93 -8.32 25.56
CA SER A 174 -0.47 -8.16 25.54
C SER A 174 0.40 -9.18 24.78
N SER A 175 1.60 -8.68 24.44
CA SER A 175 2.93 -9.33 24.35
C SER A 175 3.35 -10.02 23.05
N LEU A 176 4.51 -9.61 22.49
CA LEU A 176 5.58 -10.42 21.83
C LEU A 176 6.70 -9.49 21.26
N PRO A 177 7.92 -10.00 20.93
CA PRO A 177 9.18 -9.35 21.32
C PRO A 177 10.11 -8.88 20.19
N ARG A 178 11.13 -8.15 20.65
CA ARG A 178 12.16 -7.28 20.03
C ARG A 178 13.00 -7.70 18.80
N ASN A 179 12.79 -8.84 18.14
CA ASN A 179 13.75 -9.33 17.12
C ASN A 179 13.40 -9.05 15.64
N PHE A 180 12.35 -8.28 15.35
CA PHE A 180 11.85 -8.11 13.98
C PHE A 180 12.49 -6.95 13.18
N ALA A 181 13.23 -6.05 13.85
CA ALA A 181 13.81 -4.86 13.22
C ALA A 181 14.98 -5.12 12.24
N MET A 182 15.59 -6.32 12.24
CA MET A 182 16.71 -6.64 11.34
C MET A 182 16.29 -7.21 9.98
N GLY A 183 15.06 -7.72 9.82
CA GLY A 183 14.63 -8.37 8.57
C GLY A 183 14.35 -7.39 7.42
N ILE A 184 13.80 -6.22 7.71
CA ILE A 184 13.35 -5.25 6.70
C ILE A 184 14.54 -4.50 6.05
N MET A 185 15.63 -4.29 6.80
CA MET A 185 16.85 -3.71 6.24
C MET A 185 17.59 -4.67 5.30
N ALA A 186 17.47 -5.99 5.50
CA ALA A 186 18.09 -6.99 4.63
C ALA A 186 17.43 -7.05 3.24
N VAL A 187 16.10 -6.92 3.17
CA VAL A 187 15.36 -6.92 1.89
C VAL A 187 15.65 -5.66 1.07
N ILE A 188 15.80 -4.51 1.72
CA ILE A 188 16.18 -3.25 1.05
C ILE A 188 17.66 -3.26 0.64
N SER A 189 18.54 -3.90 1.42
CA SER A 189 19.96 -4.04 1.09
C SER A 189 20.21 -4.98 -0.10
N GLN A 190 19.48 -6.10 -0.20
CA GLN A 190 19.63 -7.07 -1.28
C GLN A 190 19.29 -6.46 -2.66
N SER A 191 18.27 -5.61 -2.72
CA SER A 191 17.89 -4.90 -3.95
C SER A 191 18.99 -3.96 -4.46
N LYS A 192 19.83 -3.41 -3.56
CA LYS A 192 20.90 -2.48 -3.93
C LYS A 192 22.14 -3.19 -4.48
N SER A 193 22.47 -4.39 -3.97
CA SER A 193 23.57 -5.21 -4.50
C SER A 193 23.28 -5.74 -5.89
N ASP A 194 22.03 -6.11 -6.17
CA ASP A 194 21.64 -6.65 -7.48
C ASP A 194 21.65 -5.56 -8.57
N LEU A 195 21.28 -4.33 -8.22
CA LEU A 195 21.36 -3.17 -9.13
C LEU A 195 22.80 -2.76 -9.46
N LEU A 196 23.74 -2.91 -8.53
CA LEU A 196 25.16 -2.64 -8.77
C LEU A 196 25.82 -3.75 -9.61
N ALA A 197 25.40 -5.00 -9.46
CA ALA A 197 25.85 -6.10 -10.30
C ALA A 197 25.44 -5.90 -11.78
N ILE A 198 24.20 -5.47 -12.03
CA ILE A 198 23.68 -5.23 -13.38
C ILE A 198 24.36 -4.02 -14.04
N SER A 199 24.66 -2.94 -13.31
CA SER A 199 25.35 -1.77 -13.89
C SER A 199 26.78 -2.09 -14.31
N SER A 200 27.48 -2.96 -13.57
CA SER A 200 28.83 -3.40 -13.90
C SER A 200 28.90 -4.24 -15.18
N GLN A 201 27.89 -5.09 -15.43
CA GLN A 201 27.83 -5.90 -16.65
C GLN A 201 27.49 -5.07 -17.89
N LEU A 202 26.66 -4.05 -17.75
CA LEU A 202 26.30 -3.13 -18.86
C LEU A 202 27.47 -2.21 -19.26
N SER A 203 28.34 -1.84 -18.32
CA SER A 203 29.55 -1.06 -18.62
C SER A 203 30.59 -1.87 -19.40
N TYR A 204 30.71 -3.18 -19.12
CA TYR A 204 31.67 -4.06 -19.79
C TYR A 204 31.26 -4.39 -21.24
N SER A 205 29.96 -4.46 -21.55
CA SER A 205 29.46 -4.75 -22.90
C SER A 205 29.70 -3.61 -23.90
N ASN A 206 29.86 -2.37 -23.44
CA ASN A 206 30.02 -1.21 -24.34
C ASN A 206 31.45 -1.02 -24.86
N HIS A 207 32.44 -1.77 -24.36
CA HIS A 207 33.83 -1.69 -24.83
C HIS A 207 34.24 -2.72 -25.89
N MET A 208 33.38 -3.71 -26.22
CA MET A 208 33.72 -4.79 -27.17
C MET A 208 33.12 -4.64 -28.58
N GLY A 209 32.41 -3.54 -28.87
CA GLY A 209 31.60 -3.40 -30.10
C GLY A 209 32.14 -2.49 -31.20
N LYS A 210 33.47 -2.30 -31.34
CA LYS A 210 34.07 -1.64 -32.51
C LYS A 210 35.01 -2.60 -33.24
N ILE A 211 34.46 -3.61 -33.89
CA ILE A 211 35.17 -4.35 -34.93
C ILE A 211 34.81 -3.68 -36.27
N LYS A 212 35.82 -3.06 -36.88
CA LYS A 212 35.78 -2.59 -38.26
C LYS A 212 35.60 -3.80 -39.18
N ILE A 213 34.59 -3.75 -40.03
CA ILE A 213 34.61 -4.39 -41.36
C ILE A 213 34.36 -3.26 -42.35
#